data_AF-A0A1Y3N4J7-F1
#
_entry.id   AF-A0A1Y3N4J7-F1
#
_cell.length_a   1.000
_cell.length_b   1.000
_cell.length_c   1.000
_cell.angle_alpha   90.00
_cell.angle_beta   90.00
_cell.angle_gamma   90.00
#
_symmetry.space_group_name_H-M   'P 1'
#
loop_
_entity.id
_entity.type
_entity.pdbx_description
1 polymer ?
#
loop_
_entity_poly.entity_id
_entity_poly.type
_entity_poly.pdbx_seq_one_letter_code
_entity_poly.pdbx_strand_id
1 'polypeptide(L)'
;CWSEVLGYSCCEGCTVQYTDKDGNWGVENSQWCGIKESVCEANANSGQCYGATSRRYPCCKGCDVIFTDQNGKWGVENGSWCSISDSC
;
A
#
# COMPACT_ATOMS: atom_id res chain seq x y z
N CYS A 1 7.14 12.43 -8.70
CA CYS A 1 5.97 11.52 -8.70
C CYS A 1 5.61 11.16 -10.11
N TRP A 2 4.85 10.08 -10.29
CA TRP A 2 4.13 9.90 -11.54
C TRP A 2 3.08 11.02 -11.73
N SER A 3 2.45 11.51 -10.66
CA SER A 3 1.47 12.62 -10.70
C SER A 3 2.04 13.98 -11.09
N GLU A 4 3.36 14.22 -10.93
CA GLU A 4 4.00 15.47 -11.36
C GLU A 4 3.93 15.63 -12.88
N VAL A 5 3.96 14.53 -13.62
CA VAL A 5 3.79 14.51 -15.08
C VAL A 5 2.38 14.99 -15.47
N LEU A 6 1.40 14.80 -14.60
CA LEU A 6 0.02 15.25 -14.75
C LEU A 6 -0.23 16.65 -14.15
N GLY A 7 0.79 17.27 -13.53
CA GLY A 7 0.69 18.58 -12.89
C GLY A 7 0.25 18.56 -11.42
N TYR A 8 0.26 17.41 -10.75
CA TYR A 8 -0.13 17.26 -9.35
C TYR A 8 1.07 16.92 -8.45
N SER A 9 1.08 17.49 -7.24
CA SER A 9 2.11 17.27 -6.23
C SER A 9 2.23 15.80 -5.81
N CYS A 10 3.37 15.41 -5.25
CA CYS A 10 3.46 14.14 -4.52
C CYS A 10 2.75 14.21 -3.18
N CYS A 11 2.09 13.12 -2.78
CA CYS A 11 1.67 12.99 -1.39
C CYS A 11 2.88 12.69 -0.52
N GLU A 12 2.91 13.25 0.69
CA GLU A 12 3.86 12.89 1.74
C GLU A 12 3.39 11.68 2.56
N GLY A 13 2.08 11.40 2.53
CA GLY A 13 1.43 10.25 3.13
C GLY A 13 0.92 9.24 2.11
N CYS A 14 0.49 8.09 2.64
CA CYS A 14 -0.05 6.97 1.87
C CYS A 14 -1.59 6.86 1.99
N THR A 15 -2.28 7.97 2.23
CA THR A 15 -3.74 7.94 2.41
C THR A 15 -4.44 7.97 1.05
N VAL A 16 -4.73 6.79 0.51
CA VAL A 16 -5.44 6.64 -0.77
C VAL A 16 -6.88 7.10 -0.61
N GLN A 17 -7.24 8.14 -1.35
CA GLN A 17 -8.60 8.66 -1.48
C GLN A 17 -9.25 8.22 -2.79
N TYR A 18 -8.45 8.00 -3.83
CA TYR A 18 -8.91 7.63 -5.15
C TYR A 18 -7.85 6.82 -5.88
N THR A 19 -8.24 5.88 -6.75
CA THR A 19 -7.31 5.06 -7.52
C THR A 19 -7.76 5.07 -8.98
N ASP A 20 -6.82 5.33 -9.88
CA ASP A 20 -7.06 5.34 -11.33
C ASP A 20 -5.97 4.52 -12.04
N LYS A 21 -6.07 4.39 -13.37
CA LYS A 21 -5.11 3.71 -14.25
C LYS A 21 -3.67 4.21 -14.12
N ASP A 22 -3.49 5.47 -13.70
CA ASP A 22 -2.18 6.09 -13.54
C ASP A 22 -1.56 5.79 -12.16
N GLY A 23 -2.39 5.45 -11.16
CA GLY A 23 -1.94 5.09 -9.81
C GLY A 23 -2.90 5.51 -8.69
N ASN A 24 -2.39 5.48 -7.46
CA ASN A 24 -3.13 5.85 -6.26
C ASN A 24 -3.02 7.35 -5.96
N TRP A 25 -4.15 8.01 -5.74
CA TRP A 25 -4.27 9.42 -5.42
C TRP A 25 -4.65 9.62 -3.96
N GLY A 26 -4.06 10.64 -3.35
CA GLY A 26 -4.38 11.10 -2.00
C GLY A 26 -4.84 12.55 -2.02
N VAL A 27 -5.36 13.00 -0.89
CA VAL A 27 -5.69 14.41 -0.66
C VAL A 27 -4.99 14.86 0.61
N GLU A 28 -4.11 15.85 0.49
CA GLU A 28 -3.34 16.43 1.59
C GLU A 28 -3.46 17.95 1.53
N ASN A 29 -3.70 18.59 2.67
CA ASN A 29 -3.93 20.04 2.74
C ASN A 29 -5.01 20.54 1.76
N SER A 30 -6.06 19.75 1.55
CA SER A 30 -7.13 20.01 0.58
C SER A 30 -6.66 20.07 -0.89
N GLN A 31 -5.50 19.49 -1.21
CA GLN A 31 -4.97 19.40 -2.56
C GLN A 31 -4.80 17.94 -2.99
N TRP A 32 -5.09 17.66 -4.26
CA TRP A 32 -4.85 16.35 -4.85
C TRP A 32 -3.37 16.11 -5.04
N CYS A 33 -2.93 14.92 -4.67
CA CYS A 33 -1.56 14.51 -4.80
C CYS A 33 -1.48 13.05 -5.28
N GLY A 34 -0.41 12.72 -5.99
CA GLY A 34 -0.13 11.34 -6.36
C GLY A 34 0.63 10.64 -5.25
N ILE A 35 0.09 9.50 -4.82
CA ILE A 35 0.76 8.64 -3.86
C ILE A 35 1.78 7.81 -4.62
N LYS A 36 3.05 7.94 -4.22
CA LYS A 36 4.07 7.00 -4.64
C LYS A 36 4.02 5.78 -3.74
N GLU A 37 4.23 4.62 -4.35
CA GLU A 37 4.51 3.38 -3.64
C GLU A 37 5.68 3.56 -2.65
N SER A 38 6.73 4.30 -3.06
CA SER A 38 7.85 4.65 -2.19
C SER A 38 7.52 5.53 -0.97
N VAL A 39 6.42 6.28 -0.98
CA VAL A 39 5.96 7.08 0.17
C VAL A 39 5.20 6.21 1.16
N CYS A 40 4.52 5.19 0.65
CA CYS A 40 3.99 4.09 1.45
C CYS A 40 5.12 3.23 2.03
N GLU A 41 6.25 3.09 1.31
CA GLU A 41 7.46 2.42 1.79
C GLU A 41 8.23 3.25 2.85
N ALA A 42 8.21 4.58 2.77
CA ALA A 42 8.89 5.42 3.77
C ALA A 42 8.21 5.38 5.17
N ASN A 43 6.93 4.98 5.22
CA ASN A 43 6.24 4.63 6.47
C ASN A 43 6.39 3.14 6.84
N ALA A 44 7.08 2.35 6.01
CA ALA A 44 7.32 0.91 6.21
C ALA A 44 8.57 0.59 7.03
N ASN A 45 9.14 1.55 7.78
CA ASN A 45 10.12 1.26 8.85
C ASN A 45 9.50 0.60 10.10
N SER A 46 8.38 -0.11 9.91
CA SER A 46 7.68 -0.90 10.92
C SER A 46 7.10 -2.18 10.30
N GLY A 47 7.89 -2.97 9.55
CA GLY A 47 7.52 -4.34 9.16
C GLY A 47 6.10 -4.49 8.60
N GLN A 48 5.77 -3.72 7.56
CA GLN A 48 4.41 -3.68 7.02
C GLN A 48 4.26 -4.58 5.79
N CYS A 49 3.28 -5.45 5.89
CA CYS A 49 2.73 -6.26 4.82
C CYS A 49 1.91 -5.44 3.81
N TYR A 50 1.79 -5.92 2.57
CA TYR A 50 1.07 -5.20 1.49
C TYR A 50 -0.41 -4.86 1.81
N GLY A 51 -1.11 -5.76 2.48
CA GLY A 51 -2.51 -5.61 2.85
C GLY A 51 -2.74 -4.45 3.82
N ALA A 52 -1.77 -4.15 4.69
CA ALA A 52 -1.83 -2.97 5.55
C ALA A 52 -1.73 -1.68 4.73
N THR A 53 -0.98 -1.68 3.63
CA THR A 53 -0.91 -0.58 2.66
C THR A 53 -2.26 -0.37 1.98
N SER A 54 -2.91 -1.46 1.58
CA SER A 54 -4.26 -1.41 0.98
C SER A 54 -5.38 -1.16 2.00
N ARG A 55 -5.10 -1.22 3.31
CA ARG A 55 -6.04 -1.22 4.45
C ARG A 55 -7.22 -2.20 4.33
N ARG A 56 -7.16 -3.11 3.37
CA ARG A 56 -8.23 -4.04 3.00
C ARG A 56 -8.02 -5.41 3.60
N TYR A 57 -6.76 -5.73 3.94
CA TYR A 57 -6.35 -7.00 4.54
C TYR A 57 -5.34 -6.75 5.66
N PRO A 58 -5.47 -7.36 6.84
CA PRO A 58 -4.49 -7.24 7.92
C PRO A 58 -3.15 -7.90 7.57
N CYS A 59 -2.10 -7.60 8.33
CA CYS A 59 -0.86 -8.38 8.27
C CYS A 59 -1.03 -9.74 8.90
N CYS A 60 -0.50 -10.78 8.25
CA CYS A 60 -0.36 -12.09 8.85
C CYS A 60 0.64 -12.02 10.01
N LYS A 61 0.39 -12.78 11.07
CA LYS A 61 1.34 -12.95 12.17
C LYS A 61 2.43 -13.96 11.81
N GLY A 62 2.09 -14.93 10.98
CA GLY A 62 2.98 -15.94 10.41
C GLY A 62 3.45 -15.59 9.01
N CYS A 63 4.43 -16.36 8.54
CA CYS A 63 5.03 -16.23 7.21
C CYS A 63 4.48 -17.28 6.22
N ASP A 64 3.33 -17.89 6.52
CA ASP A 64 2.78 -18.99 5.73
C ASP A 64 2.11 -18.50 4.44
N VAL A 65 2.90 -18.43 3.37
CA VAL A 65 2.45 -18.02 2.05
C VAL A 65 1.63 -19.12 1.41
N ILE A 66 0.36 -18.83 1.15
CA ILE A 66 -0.53 -19.73 0.39
C ILE A 66 -0.85 -19.20 -1.00
N PHE A 67 -0.61 -17.90 -1.23
CA PHE A 67 -0.92 -17.23 -2.48
C PHE A 67 0.02 -16.05 -2.69
N THR A 68 0.46 -15.83 -3.92
CA THR A 68 1.35 -14.72 -4.29
C THR A 68 0.86 -14.12 -5.59
N ASP A 69 0.74 -12.79 -5.64
CA ASP A 69 0.34 -12.04 -6.83
C ASP A 69 1.31 -10.87 -7.09
N GLN A 70 0.94 -9.97 -7.99
CA GLN A 70 1.72 -8.76 -8.31
C GLN A 70 1.77 -7.76 -7.15
N ASN A 71 0.88 -7.89 -6.19
CA ASN A 71 0.77 -7.02 -5.03
C ASN A 71 1.64 -7.53 -3.88
N GLY A 72 1.84 -8.83 -3.74
CA GLY A 72 2.76 -9.41 -2.78
C GLY A 72 2.40 -10.84 -2.36
N LYS A 73 2.87 -11.22 -1.17
CA LYS A 73 2.62 -12.53 -0.55
C LYS A 73 1.37 -12.47 0.34
N TRP A 74 0.57 -13.52 0.30
CA TRP A 74 -0.70 -13.62 1.01
C TRP A 74 -0.82 -14.93 1.78
N GLY A 75 -1.41 -14.82 2.96
CA GLY A 75 -1.71 -15.90 3.89
C GLY A 75 -3.20 -15.91 4.27
N VAL A 76 -3.65 -17.00 4.87
CA VAL A 76 -4.96 -17.05 5.55
C VAL A 76 -4.75 -17.48 6.98
N GLU A 77 -5.17 -16.64 7.92
CA GLU A 77 -5.09 -16.89 9.36
C GLU A 77 -6.48 -16.75 9.97
N ASN A 78 -6.87 -17.72 10.80
CA ASN A 78 -8.19 -17.76 11.46
C ASN A 78 -9.36 -17.61 10.46
N GLY A 79 -9.20 -18.15 9.24
CA GLY A 79 -10.20 -18.06 8.17
C GLY A 79 -10.33 -16.68 7.52
N SER A 80 -9.42 -15.75 7.80
CA SER A 80 -9.38 -14.42 7.19
C SER A 80 -8.12 -14.24 6.35
N TRP A 81 -8.27 -13.58 5.20
CA TRP A 81 -7.14 -13.21 4.34
C TRP A 81 -6.27 -12.17 5.04
N CYS A 82 -4.97 -12.39 4.99
CA CYS A 82 -3.97 -11.47 5.47
C CYS A 82 -2.82 -11.39 4.46
N SER A 83 -2.11 -10.29 4.44
CA SER A 83 -0.91 -10.15 3.63
C SER A 83 0.32 -10.40 4.47
N ILE A 84 1.34 -10.99 3.86
CA ILE A 84 2.59 -11.33 4.53
C ILE A 84 3.57 -10.18 4.35
N SER A 85 4.33 -9.89 5.41
CA SER A 85 5.39 -8.88 5.38
C SER A 85 6.52 -9.33 4.44
N ASP A 86 7.13 -8.41 3.71
CA ASP A 86 8.34 -8.71 2.91
C ASP A 86 9.57 -9.05 3.78
N SER A 87 9.47 -8.82 5.10
CA SER A 87 10.46 -9.28 6.08
C SER A 87 10.36 -10.77 6.41
N CYS A 88 9.34 -11.46 5.88
CA CYS A 88 9.27 -12.90 5.71
C CYS A 88 9.75 -13.25 4.28
#